data_AF-A0A4U8S8P2-F1
#
_entry.id   AF-A0A4U8S8P2-F1
#
_cell.length_a   1.000
_cell.length_b   1.000
_cell.length_c   1.000
_cell.angle_alpha   90.00
_cell.angle_beta   90.00
_cell.angle_gamma   90.00
#
_symmetry.space_group_name_H-M   'P 1'
#
loop_
_entity.id
_entity.type
_entity.pdbx_description
1 polymer ?
#
loop_
_entity_poly.entity_id
_entity_poly.type
_entity_poly.pdbx_seq_one_letter_code
_entity_poly.pdbx_strand_id
1 'polypeptide(L)'
;MLRIYTFDTLPSTQTYAIEQIKSNALTPPFCILAKHQSDAIGSRGNKWDQVAKALTFSFAMNIETLPQDLPVESSSIFFGFIFQQSLANLGSQVWLKWPNDLYIGENKVGGILTQKVQNILVCGIGINLYSNKHCPYGILEEEVSQKIQPQAFLEEYIKNIKKNTSWKQIFSIYKLEFYRNNTFTFHFQGQRVCLRETSLNDDGSLNFNGQRIYSLR
;
A
#
# COMPACT_ATOMS: atom_id res chain seq x y z
N MET A 1 -16.13 -9.48 -12.53
CA MET A 1 -16.09 -8.13 -11.91
C MET A 1 -15.56 -8.30 -10.47
N LEU A 2 -14.70 -7.40 -9.97
CA LEU A 2 -14.20 -7.52 -8.59
C LEU A 2 -15.35 -7.16 -7.63
N ARG A 3 -15.63 -8.00 -6.63
CA ARG A 3 -16.66 -7.73 -5.61
C ARG A 3 -16.04 -7.13 -4.35
N ILE A 4 -16.67 -6.08 -3.82
CA ILE A 4 -16.28 -5.45 -2.55
C ILE A 4 -17.22 -5.95 -1.45
N TYR A 5 -16.65 -6.49 -0.39
CA TYR A 5 -17.35 -6.91 0.82
C TYR A 5 -17.06 -5.90 1.91
N THR A 6 -18.10 -5.22 2.39
CA THR A 6 -17.99 -4.14 3.38
C THR A 6 -18.41 -4.62 4.76
N PHE A 7 -17.59 -4.34 5.75
CA PHE A 7 -17.81 -4.67 7.15
C PHE A 7 -17.74 -3.40 7.99
N ASP A 8 -18.56 -3.31 9.04
CA ASP A 8 -18.43 -2.23 10.02
C ASP A 8 -17.17 -2.41 10.85
N THR A 9 -16.85 -3.64 11.26
CA THR A 9 -15.63 -3.93 12.04
C THR A 9 -15.09 -5.31 11.69
N LEU A 10 -13.76 -5.42 11.59
CA LEU A 10 -13.02 -6.68 11.51
C LEU A 10 -11.78 -6.59 12.41
N PRO A 11 -11.17 -7.71 12.85
CA PRO A 11 -9.84 -7.66 13.44
C PRO A 11 -8.82 -7.11 12.44
N SER A 12 -8.73 -7.76 11.28
CA SER A 12 -7.89 -7.29 10.18
C SER A 12 -8.47 -7.67 8.81
N THR A 13 -8.56 -6.70 7.89
CA THR A 13 -8.97 -6.96 6.50
C THR A 13 -8.00 -7.91 5.82
N GLN A 14 -6.71 -7.80 6.14
CA GLN A 14 -5.65 -8.63 5.59
C GLN A 14 -5.78 -10.08 6.05
N THR A 15 -5.93 -10.28 7.36
CA THR A 15 -6.10 -11.61 7.96
C THR A 15 -7.36 -12.25 7.44
N TYR A 16 -8.48 -11.52 7.45
CA TYR A 16 -9.76 -12.00 6.95
C TYR A 16 -9.66 -12.44 5.48
N ALA A 17 -9.10 -11.60 4.59
CA ALA A 17 -8.94 -11.94 3.17
C ALA A 17 -8.13 -13.23 2.97
N ILE A 18 -7.05 -13.41 3.74
CA ILE A 18 -6.20 -14.61 3.67
C ILE A 18 -6.94 -15.86 4.16
N GLU A 19 -7.73 -15.74 5.23
CA GLU A 19 -8.56 -16.84 5.74
C GLU A 19 -9.63 -17.26 4.72
N GLN A 20 -10.27 -16.30 4.05
CA GLN A 20 -11.23 -16.59 2.99
C GLN A 20 -10.60 -17.32 1.80
N ILE A 21 -9.36 -16.99 1.46
CA ILE A 21 -8.59 -17.70 0.42
C ILE A 21 -8.25 -19.13 0.89
N LYS A 22 -7.68 -19.27 2.09
CA LYS A 22 -7.24 -20.58 2.62
C LYS A 22 -8.39 -21.58 2.81
N SER A 23 -9.57 -21.07 3.15
CA SER A 23 -10.80 -21.87 3.30
C SER A 23 -11.54 -22.11 1.98
N ASN A 24 -11.06 -21.56 0.86
CA ASN A 24 -11.74 -21.54 -0.45
C ASN A 24 -13.15 -20.91 -0.40
N ALA A 25 -13.43 -20.06 0.58
CA ALA A 25 -14.72 -19.38 0.71
C ALA A 25 -14.88 -18.24 -0.30
N LEU A 26 -13.78 -17.56 -0.66
CA LEU A 26 -13.76 -16.52 -1.68
C LEU A 26 -12.66 -16.77 -2.72
N THR A 27 -13.01 -16.61 -3.98
CA THR A 27 -12.08 -16.68 -5.12
C THR A 27 -11.75 -15.27 -5.61
N PRO A 28 -10.47 -14.93 -5.86
CA PRO A 28 -10.11 -13.66 -6.49
C PRO A 28 -10.78 -13.48 -7.86
N PRO A 29 -11.03 -12.23 -8.29
CA PRO A 29 -10.70 -10.99 -7.59
C PRO A 29 -11.80 -10.55 -6.61
N PHE A 30 -11.41 -10.20 -5.38
CA PHE A 30 -12.30 -9.60 -4.37
C PHE A 30 -11.58 -8.53 -3.54
N CYS A 31 -12.35 -7.68 -2.85
CA CYS A 31 -11.84 -6.70 -1.89
C CYS A 31 -12.66 -6.76 -0.60
N ILE A 32 -11.98 -6.66 0.53
CA ILE A 32 -12.53 -6.57 1.87
C ILE A 32 -12.31 -5.14 2.36
N LEU A 33 -13.38 -4.42 2.64
CA LEU A 33 -13.38 -3.08 3.21
C LEU A 33 -13.90 -3.17 4.64
N ALA A 34 -13.17 -2.61 5.60
CA ALA A 34 -13.66 -2.45 6.97
C ALA A 34 -13.68 -0.97 7.35
N LYS A 35 -14.76 -0.51 8.00
CA LYS A 35 -14.81 0.85 8.56
C LYS A 35 -13.87 0.99 9.77
N HIS A 36 -13.73 -0.08 10.55
CA HIS A 36 -12.86 -0.14 11.72
C HIS A 36 -12.09 -1.47 11.76
N GLN A 37 -10.81 -1.43 12.15
CA GLN A 37 -10.01 -2.62 12.41
C GLN A 37 -9.60 -2.70 13.89
N SER A 38 -9.95 -3.76 14.61
CA SER A 38 -9.63 -3.89 16.05
C SER A 38 -8.24 -4.46 16.33
N ASP A 39 -7.60 -5.12 15.35
CA ASP A 39 -6.26 -5.70 15.47
C ASP A 39 -5.54 -5.61 14.11
N ALA A 40 -5.42 -4.38 13.60
CA ALA A 40 -4.83 -4.13 12.29
C ALA A 40 -3.33 -4.46 12.28
N ILE A 41 -2.88 -5.08 11.19
CA ILE A 41 -1.52 -5.58 11.03
C ILE A 41 -0.78 -4.68 10.03
N GLY A 42 0.34 -4.13 10.48
CA GLY A 42 1.34 -3.47 9.67
C GLY A 42 2.47 -4.42 9.25
N SER A 43 3.42 -3.86 8.51
CA SER A 43 4.59 -4.61 8.03
C SER A 43 5.44 -5.20 9.16
N ARG A 44 6.07 -6.37 8.93
CA ARG A 44 6.86 -7.12 9.95
C ARG A 44 6.04 -7.51 11.21
N GLY A 45 4.71 -7.59 11.10
CA GLY A 45 3.84 -7.97 12.23
C GLY A 45 3.66 -6.85 13.27
N ASN A 46 4.10 -5.63 12.95
CA ASN A 46 3.82 -4.46 13.79
C ASN A 46 2.31 -4.21 13.84
N LYS A 47 1.81 -3.66 14.95
CA LYS A 47 0.43 -3.18 15.00
C LYS A 47 0.28 -1.93 14.14
N TRP A 48 -0.86 -1.82 13.47
CA TRP A 48 -1.31 -0.58 12.86
C TRP A 48 -2.31 0.08 13.82
N ASP A 49 -1.86 1.12 14.50
CA ASP A 49 -2.70 1.82 15.45
C ASP A 49 -3.83 2.56 14.74
N GLN A 50 -5.04 2.44 15.30
CA GLN A 50 -6.22 3.07 14.71
C GLN A 50 -6.22 4.58 14.99
N VAL A 51 -6.61 5.34 13.97
CA VAL A 51 -7.07 6.72 14.12
C VAL A 51 -8.60 6.75 14.18
N ALA A 52 -9.18 7.90 14.48
CA ALA A 52 -10.64 8.04 14.59
C ALA A 52 -11.39 7.67 13.30
N LYS A 53 -10.80 7.92 12.13
CA LYS A 53 -11.31 7.44 10.83
C LYS A 53 -10.15 7.09 9.90
N ALA A 54 -10.17 5.89 9.33
CA ALA A 54 -9.23 5.45 8.31
C ALA A 54 -9.98 4.81 7.14
N LEU A 55 -9.38 4.85 5.95
CA LEU A 55 -9.76 3.96 4.85
C LEU A 55 -8.85 2.74 4.92
N THR A 56 -9.43 1.60 5.25
CA THR A 56 -8.71 0.33 5.42
C THR A 56 -9.36 -0.78 4.65
N PHE A 57 -8.59 -1.41 3.76
CA PHE A 57 -9.08 -2.47 2.90
C PHE A 57 -7.97 -3.42 2.49
N SER A 58 -8.34 -4.64 2.07
CA SER A 58 -7.44 -5.61 1.47
C SER A 58 -8.09 -6.22 0.23
N PHE A 59 -7.39 -6.18 -0.90
CA PHE A 59 -7.84 -6.84 -2.12
C PHE A 59 -6.96 -8.03 -2.48
N ALA A 60 -7.57 -9.04 -3.10
CA ALA A 60 -6.90 -10.24 -3.57
C ALA A 60 -7.01 -10.35 -5.09
N MET A 61 -5.90 -10.66 -5.76
CA MET A 61 -5.83 -10.89 -7.20
C MET A 61 -4.92 -12.08 -7.51
N ASN A 62 -5.25 -12.85 -8.55
CA ASN A 62 -4.35 -13.88 -9.06
C ASN A 62 -3.13 -13.19 -9.68
N ILE A 63 -1.92 -13.66 -9.37
CA ILE A 63 -0.67 -13.08 -9.90
C ILE A 63 -0.67 -13.10 -11.44
N GLU A 64 -1.27 -14.12 -12.07
CA GLU A 64 -1.39 -14.24 -13.53
C GLU A 64 -2.20 -13.10 -14.19
N THR A 65 -3.03 -12.39 -13.41
CA THR A 65 -3.84 -11.27 -13.90
C THR A 65 -3.13 -9.91 -13.76
N LEU A 66 -1.99 -9.89 -13.07
CA LEU A 66 -1.15 -8.70 -12.92
C LEU A 66 -0.20 -8.57 -14.13
N PRO A 67 0.40 -7.38 -14.36
CA PRO A 67 1.37 -7.21 -15.43
C PRO A 67 2.49 -8.26 -15.35
N GLN A 68 2.80 -8.90 -16.46
CA GLN A 68 3.83 -9.96 -16.51
C GLN A 68 5.23 -9.44 -16.17
N ASP A 69 5.48 -8.14 -16.36
CA ASP A 69 6.73 -7.47 -16.05
C ASP A 69 6.83 -7.00 -14.58
N LEU A 70 5.82 -7.24 -13.73
CA LEU A 70 5.81 -6.88 -12.32
C LEU A 70 6.59 -7.90 -11.47
N PRO A 71 7.71 -7.50 -10.83
CA PRO A 71 8.33 -8.32 -9.79
C PRO A 71 7.39 -8.43 -8.59
N VAL A 72 7.12 -9.66 -8.13
CA VAL A 72 6.15 -9.91 -7.05
C VAL A 72 6.57 -9.19 -5.76
N GLU A 73 7.88 -9.12 -5.49
CA GLU A 73 8.49 -8.43 -4.36
C GLU A 73 8.26 -6.91 -4.37
N SER A 74 7.92 -6.35 -5.53
CA SER A 74 7.70 -4.92 -5.74
C SER A 74 6.23 -4.56 -5.91
N SER A 75 5.33 -5.50 -5.61
CA SER A 75 3.89 -5.27 -5.68
C SER A 75 3.41 -4.15 -4.77
N SER A 76 4.03 -3.97 -3.59
CA SER A 76 3.71 -2.83 -2.71
C SER A 76 3.99 -1.48 -3.37
N ILE A 77 5.07 -1.38 -4.14
CA ILE A 77 5.40 -0.16 -4.89
C ILE A 77 4.36 0.05 -5.99
N PHE A 78 4.06 -0.99 -6.77
CA PHE A 78 3.11 -0.92 -7.87
C PHE A 78 1.72 -0.47 -7.41
N PHE A 79 1.14 -1.16 -6.43
CA PHE A 79 -0.20 -0.83 -5.92
C PHE A 79 -0.23 0.49 -5.14
N GLY A 80 0.83 0.76 -4.37
CA GLY A 80 0.96 1.99 -3.60
C GLY A 80 1.06 3.23 -4.50
N PHE A 81 1.78 3.14 -5.61
CA PHE A 81 1.91 4.25 -6.56
C PHE A 81 0.60 4.52 -7.31
N ILE A 82 -0.11 3.49 -7.75
CA ILE A 82 -1.44 3.64 -8.36
C ILE A 82 -2.44 4.24 -7.35
N PHE A 83 -2.32 3.86 -6.07
CA PHE A 83 -3.17 4.41 -5.00
C PHE A 83 -2.86 5.90 -4.77
N GLN A 84 -1.58 6.24 -4.72
CA GLN A 84 -1.12 7.63 -4.64
C GLN A 84 -1.60 8.46 -5.83
N GLN A 85 -1.53 7.96 -7.06
CA GLN A 85 -2.10 8.64 -8.24
C GLN A 85 -3.62 8.82 -8.12
N SER A 86 -4.32 7.83 -7.57
CA SER A 86 -5.78 7.92 -7.35
C SER A 86 -6.14 9.00 -6.32
N LEU A 87 -5.31 9.19 -5.28
CA LEU A 87 -5.44 10.30 -4.32
C LEU A 87 -5.04 11.65 -4.93
N ALA A 88 -4.02 11.69 -5.79
CA ALA A 88 -3.58 12.91 -6.47
C ALA A 88 -4.70 13.49 -7.36
N ASN A 89 -5.53 12.64 -7.98
CA ASN A 89 -6.73 13.06 -8.73
C ASN A 89 -7.78 13.79 -7.85
N LEU A 90 -7.73 13.61 -6.53
CA LEU A 90 -8.57 14.33 -5.57
C LEU A 90 -7.91 15.59 -4.99
N GLY A 91 -6.65 15.87 -5.40
CA GLY A 91 -5.84 17.00 -4.96
C GLY A 91 -4.82 16.68 -3.86
N SER A 92 -4.63 15.42 -3.49
CA SER A 92 -3.70 15.05 -2.42
C SER A 92 -2.23 15.17 -2.82
N GLN A 93 -1.38 15.51 -1.86
CA GLN A 93 0.08 15.54 -1.97
C GLN A 93 0.74 14.27 -1.44
N VAL A 94 -0.05 13.21 -1.18
CA VAL A 94 0.49 11.91 -0.76
C VAL A 94 1.56 11.46 -1.74
N TRP A 95 2.67 10.96 -1.20
CA TRP A 95 3.77 10.38 -1.94
C TRP A 95 4.19 9.04 -1.33
N LEU A 96 4.80 8.19 -2.14
CA LEU A 96 5.20 6.84 -1.74
C LEU A 96 6.66 6.83 -1.26
N LYS A 97 6.87 6.74 0.06
CA LYS A 97 8.18 6.46 0.63
C LYS A 97 8.48 4.97 0.50
N TRP A 98 9.66 4.66 -0.03
CA TRP A 98 10.11 3.30 -0.22
C TRP A 98 10.11 2.50 1.11
N PRO A 99 9.71 1.22 1.08
CA PRO A 99 9.13 0.52 -0.08
C PRO A 99 7.60 0.59 -0.16
N ASN A 100 6.92 1.01 0.91
CA ASN A 100 5.49 0.73 1.09
C ASN A 100 4.77 1.70 2.03
N ASP A 101 5.34 2.87 2.31
CA ASP A 101 4.72 3.82 3.23
C ASP A 101 4.17 5.04 2.47
N LEU A 102 2.97 5.50 2.85
CA LEU A 102 2.35 6.70 2.27
C LEU A 102 2.64 7.90 3.19
N TYR A 103 3.13 8.99 2.61
CA TYR A 103 3.60 10.17 3.33
C TYR A 103 2.97 11.45 2.79
N ILE A 104 2.79 12.45 3.67
CA ILE A 104 2.56 13.86 3.34
C ILE A 104 3.65 14.67 4.04
N GLY A 105 4.43 15.42 3.28
CA GLY A 105 5.67 16.01 3.81
C GLY A 105 6.55 14.92 4.42
N GLU A 106 6.87 15.06 5.70
CA GLU A 106 7.69 14.09 6.47
C GLU A 106 6.85 13.15 7.35
N ASN A 107 5.53 13.26 7.32
CA ASN A 107 4.64 12.48 8.17
C ASN A 107 4.10 11.26 7.43
N LYS A 108 4.21 10.09 8.07
CA LYS A 108 3.54 8.88 7.59
C LYS A 108 2.04 9.01 7.84
N VAL A 109 1.25 8.83 6.78
CA VAL A 109 -0.22 8.91 6.80
C VAL A 109 -0.89 7.58 6.46
N GLY A 110 -0.15 6.64 5.92
CA GLY A 110 -0.69 5.38 5.44
C GLY A 110 0.40 4.34 5.15
N GLY A 111 -0.01 3.15 4.74
CA GLY A 111 0.90 2.07 4.39
C GLY A 111 0.25 0.98 3.57
N ILE A 112 1.10 0.22 2.89
CA ILE A 112 0.76 -0.92 2.05
C ILE A 112 1.38 -2.19 2.64
N LEU A 113 0.65 -3.29 2.60
CA LEU A 113 1.10 -4.62 3.01
C LEU A 113 0.73 -5.64 1.95
N THR A 114 1.74 -6.31 1.38
CA THR A 114 1.54 -7.32 0.35
C THR A 114 1.92 -8.71 0.85
N GLN A 115 1.02 -9.68 0.72
CA GLN A 115 1.28 -11.06 1.13
C GLN A 115 0.84 -12.02 0.03
N LYS A 116 1.73 -12.95 -0.32
CA LYS A 116 1.46 -14.02 -1.27
C LYS A 116 0.88 -15.23 -0.54
N VAL A 117 -0.24 -15.73 -1.04
CA VAL A 117 -0.87 -16.98 -0.61
C VAL A 117 -1.05 -17.84 -1.86
N GLN A 118 -0.22 -18.87 -2.02
CA GLN A 118 -0.18 -19.69 -3.25
C GLN A 118 0.08 -18.81 -4.51
N ASN A 119 -0.82 -18.81 -5.51
CA ASN A 119 -0.71 -17.94 -6.70
C ASN A 119 -1.39 -16.57 -6.53
N ILE A 120 -1.96 -16.30 -5.34
CA ILE A 120 -2.78 -15.13 -5.08
C ILE A 120 -1.96 -14.12 -4.30
N LEU A 121 -2.08 -12.86 -4.70
CA LEU A 121 -1.51 -11.74 -3.99
C LEU A 121 -2.60 -10.97 -3.25
N VAL A 122 -2.42 -10.80 -1.95
CA VAL A 122 -3.31 -10.02 -1.07
C VAL A 122 -2.60 -8.71 -0.71
N CYS A 123 -3.17 -7.59 -1.13
CA CYS A 123 -2.64 -6.26 -0.88
C CYS A 123 -3.60 -5.50 0.05
N GLY A 124 -3.13 -5.24 1.27
CA GLY A 124 -3.78 -4.38 2.26
C GLY A 124 -3.27 -2.95 2.13
N ILE A 125 -4.18 -1.98 2.15
CA ILE A 125 -3.85 -0.55 2.19
C ILE A 125 -4.67 0.11 3.30
N GLY A 126 -3.95 0.86 4.14
CA GLY A 126 -4.54 1.71 5.18
C GLY A 126 -4.08 3.15 5.00
N ILE A 127 -5.01 4.11 5.06
CA ILE A 127 -4.69 5.54 5.12
C ILE A 127 -5.55 6.24 6.17
N ASN A 128 -4.89 7.06 6.99
CA ASN A 128 -5.52 7.81 8.07
C ASN A 128 -6.28 9.00 7.47
N LEU A 129 -7.60 9.07 7.67
CA LEU A 129 -8.44 10.15 7.15
C LEU A 129 -8.69 11.24 8.20
N TYR A 130 -8.84 10.84 9.45
CA TYR A 130 -9.09 11.76 10.56
C TYR A 130 -8.58 11.19 11.88
N SER A 131 -8.06 12.06 12.74
CA SER A 131 -7.55 11.72 14.05
C SER A 131 -7.94 12.77 15.10
N ASN A 132 -7.93 12.38 16.37
CA ASN A 132 -8.21 13.30 17.48
C ASN A 132 -7.00 14.20 17.76
N LYS A 133 -7.20 15.34 18.44
CA LYS A 133 -6.21 16.42 18.70
C LYS A 133 -4.86 16.02 19.32
N HIS A 134 -4.69 14.79 19.79
CA HIS A 134 -3.46 14.28 20.41
C HIS A 134 -2.90 13.01 19.75
N CYS A 135 -3.41 12.65 18.58
CA CYS A 135 -2.94 11.51 17.83
C CYS A 135 -1.59 11.84 17.16
N PRO A 136 -0.52 11.04 17.41
CA PRO A 136 0.80 11.31 16.85
C PRO A 136 0.93 10.93 15.37
N TYR A 137 -0.09 10.29 14.79
CA TYR A 137 -0.06 9.83 13.40
C TYR A 137 -0.48 10.93 12.42
N GLY A 138 0.23 11.02 11.30
CA GLY A 138 -0.17 11.86 10.18
C GLY A 138 -1.52 11.43 9.61
N ILE A 139 -2.24 12.38 9.06
CA ILE A 139 -3.54 12.19 8.40
C ILE A 139 -3.50 12.75 6.98
N LEU A 140 -4.35 12.22 6.11
CA LEU A 140 -4.64 12.77 4.79
C LEU A 140 -5.20 14.19 4.91
N GLU A 141 -4.97 15.03 3.90
CA GLU A 141 -5.51 16.40 3.88
C GLU A 141 -7.03 16.38 4.07
N GLU A 142 -7.56 17.24 4.95
CA GLU A 142 -8.97 17.21 5.34
C GLU A 142 -9.91 17.39 4.13
N GLU A 143 -9.55 18.31 3.23
CA GLU A 143 -10.29 18.57 1.99
C GLU A 143 -10.34 17.36 1.05
N VAL A 144 -9.31 16.51 1.05
CA VAL A 144 -9.29 15.26 0.28
C VAL A 144 -10.09 14.20 1.01
N SER A 145 -9.88 14.06 2.33
CA SER A 145 -10.59 13.09 3.18
C SER A 145 -12.11 13.23 3.10
N GLN A 146 -12.63 14.46 3.00
CA GLN A 146 -14.07 14.74 2.85
C GLN A 146 -14.63 14.32 1.47
N LYS A 147 -13.79 14.29 0.42
CA LYS A 147 -14.18 13.83 -0.93
C LYS A 147 -14.24 12.31 -1.04
N ILE A 148 -13.58 11.57 -0.15
CA ILE A 148 -13.52 10.11 -0.22
C ILE A 148 -14.85 9.50 0.21
N GLN A 149 -15.55 8.93 -0.77
CA GLN A 149 -16.60 7.94 -0.57
C GLN A 149 -15.97 6.55 -0.68
N PRO A 150 -15.77 5.80 0.42
CA PRO A 150 -14.89 4.62 0.45
C PRO A 150 -15.16 3.61 -0.67
N GLN A 151 -16.42 3.23 -0.87
CA GLN A 151 -16.76 2.23 -1.88
C GLN A 151 -16.49 2.75 -3.31
N ALA A 152 -16.99 3.94 -3.66
CA ALA A 152 -16.80 4.51 -5.00
C ALA A 152 -15.32 4.80 -5.30
N PHE A 153 -14.56 5.27 -4.31
CA PHE A 153 -13.12 5.48 -4.44
C PHE A 153 -12.38 4.16 -4.69
N LEU A 154 -12.74 3.08 -3.98
CA LEU A 154 -12.16 1.76 -4.20
C LEU A 154 -12.52 1.16 -5.55
N GLU A 155 -13.75 1.36 -6.02
CA GLU A 155 -14.17 0.92 -7.36
C GLU A 155 -13.30 1.57 -8.46
N GLU A 156 -13.06 2.89 -8.38
CA GLU A 156 -12.20 3.59 -9.33
C GLU A 156 -10.72 3.20 -9.17
N TYR A 157 -10.22 3.07 -7.94
CA TYR A 157 -8.85 2.60 -7.68
C TYR A 157 -8.60 1.20 -8.28
N ILE A 158 -9.53 0.26 -8.07
CA ILE A 158 -9.44 -1.10 -8.61
C ILE A 158 -9.53 -1.11 -10.13
N LYS A 159 -10.34 -0.21 -10.71
CA LYS A 159 -10.39 0.00 -12.15
C LYS A 159 -9.04 0.51 -12.68
N ASN A 160 -8.38 1.42 -11.97
CA ASN A 160 -7.04 1.93 -12.32
C ASN A 160 -5.99 0.82 -12.31
N ILE A 161 -6.01 -0.08 -11.33
CA ILE A 161 -5.12 -1.24 -11.29
C ILE A 161 -5.28 -2.13 -12.55
N LYS A 162 -6.51 -2.25 -13.06
CA LYS A 162 -6.84 -3.09 -14.21
C LYS A 162 -6.63 -2.43 -15.57
N LYS A 163 -6.12 -1.19 -15.65
CA LYS A 163 -5.91 -0.47 -16.92
C LYS A 163 -4.75 -1.03 -17.79
N ASN A 164 -4.33 -2.28 -17.58
CA ASN A 164 -3.22 -2.95 -18.27
C ASN A 164 -1.91 -2.12 -18.28
N THR A 165 -1.70 -1.28 -17.26
CA THR A 165 -0.46 -0.52 -17.13
C THR A 165 0.66 -1.45 -16.69
N SER A 166 1.78 -1.44 -17.42
CA SER A 166 2.91 -2.31 -17.11
C SER A 166 3.67 -1.84 -15.87
N TRP A 167 4.43 -2.73 -15.23
CA TRP A 167 5.36 -2.35 -14.16
C TRP A 167 6.34 -1.28 -14.65
N LYS A 168 6.94 -1.47 -15.83
CA LYS A 168 7.87 -0.49 -16.41
C LYS A 168 7.28 0.92 -16.53
N GLN A 169 6.00 1.04 -16.87
CA GLN A 169 5.31 2.33 -17.00
C GLN A 169 5.08 2.99 -15.63
N ILE A 170 4.56 2.25 -14.66
CA ILE A 170 4.36 2.77 -13.29
C ILE A 170 5.70 3.13 -12.64
N PHE A 171 6.68 2.23 -12.78
CA PHE A 171 7.96 2.34 -12.11
C PHE A 171 8.84 3.46 -12.67
N SER A 172 8.75 3.78 -13.96
CA SER A 172 9.50 4.89 -14.54
C SER A 172 9.09 6.23 -13.93
N ILE A 173 7.80 6.41 -13.62
CA ILE A 173 7.29 7.62 -12.96
C ILE A 173 7.71 7.61 -11.48
N TYR A 174 7.55 6.49 -10.77
CA TYR A 174 8.01 6.35 -9.39
C TYR A 174 9.51 6.67 -9.24
N LYS A 175 10.35 6.24 -10.19
CA LYS A 175 11.79 6.51 -10.21
C LYS A 175 12.11 8.01 -10.28
N LEU A 176 11.27 8.81 -10.95
CA LEU A 176 11.40 10.28 -10.96
C LEU A 176 11.06 10.91 -9.61
N GLU A 177 10.21 10.28 -8.80
CA GLU A 177 9.85 10.76 -7.45
C GLU A 177 10.76 10.19 -6.35
N PHE A 178 11.59 9.20 -6.68
CA PHE A 178 12.39 8.48 -5.70
C PHE A 178 13.34 9.39 -4.90
N TYR A 179 13.79 10.52 -5.45
CA TYR A 179 14.63 11.49 -4.75
C TYR A 179 14.03 12.00 -3.43
N ARG A 180 12.69 11.97 -3.27
CA ARG A 180 12.00 12.34 -2.02
C ARG A 180 12.39 11.44 -0.84
N ASN A 181 12.91 10.25 -1.14
CA ASN A 181 13.40 9.32 -0.13
C ASN A 181 14.76 9.72 0.45
N ASN A 182 15.51 10.64 -0.17
CA ASN A 182 16.92 10.90 0.15
C ASN A 182 17.19 11.33 1.61
N THR A 183 16.22 11.91 2.30
CA THR A 183 16.35 12.32 3.71
C THR A 183 15.97 11.21 4.69
N PHE A 184 15.38 10.11 4.21
CA PHE A 184 14.90 9.03 5.03
C PHE A 184 15.92 7.90 5.16
N THR A 185 15.76 7.13 6.23
CA THR A 185 16.66 6.04 6.58
C THR A 185 15.89 4.74 6.77
N PHE A 186 16.55 3.61 6.57
CA PHE A 186 16.02 2.29 6.90
C PHE A 186 17.09 1.45 7.62
N HIS A 187 16.67 0.37 8.27
CA HIS A 187 17.58 -0.55 8.94
C HIS A 187 17.96 -1.68 7.98
N PHE A 188 19.27 -1.92 7.84
CA PHE A 188 19.85 -3.01 7.05
C PHE A 188 21.05 -3.58 7.78
N GLN A 189 21.05 -4.90 8.03
CA GLN A 189 22.13 -5.63 8.73
C GLN A 189 22.59 -4.95 10.04
N GLY A 190 21.64 -4.45 10.84
CA GLY A 190 21.93 -3.77 12.11
C GLY A 190 22.43 -2.33 11.98
N GLN A 191 22.57 -1.80 10.77
CA GLN A 191 22.97 -0.42 10.50
C GLN A 191 21.78 0.42 10.03
N ARG A 192 21.81 1.71 10.34
CA ARG A 192 20.88 2.70 9.81
C ARG A 192 21.47 3.28 8.51
N VAL A 193 20.87 2.95 7.38
CA VAL A 193 21.31 3.36 6.05
C VAL A 193 20.44 4.52 5.56
N CYS A 194 21.06 5.58 5.05
CA CYS A 194 20.34 6.68 4.41
C CYS A 194 19.99 6.30 2.97
N LEU A 195 18.75 6.55 2.55
CA LEU A 195 18.29 6.18 1.20
C LEU A 195 19.05 6.92 0.10
N ARG A 196 19.62 8.10 0.39
CA ARG A 196 20.52 8.82 -0.55
C ARG A 196 21.80 8.06 -0.89
N GLU A 197 22.21 7.11 -0.06
CA GLU A 197 23.41 6.29 -0.24
C GLU A 197 23.11 5.01 -1.05
N THR A 198 21.86 4.86 -1.51
CA THR A 198 21.41 3.71 -2.29
C THR A 198 21.07 4.12 -3.72
N SER A 199 21.11 3.16 -4.63
CA SER A 199 20.54 3.32 -5.98
C SER A 199 19.33 2.41 -6.16
N LEU A 200 18.30 2.92 -6.85
CA LEU A 200 17.06 2.18 -7.13
C LEU A 200 17.23 1.35 -8.41
N ASN A 201 17.11 0.04 -8.29
CA ASN A 201 17.15 -0.91 -9.41
C ASN A 201 15.78 -0.96 -10.14
N ASP A 202 15.78 -1.43 -11.39
CA ASP A 202 14.57 -1.52 -12.22
C ASP A 202 13.53 -2.55 -11.73
N ASP A 203 13.94 -3.45 -10.83
CA ASP A 203 13.03 -4.39 -10.16
C ASP A 203 12.43 -3.82 -8.87
N GLY A 204 12.71 -2.56 -8.50
CA GLY A 204 12.21 -1.90 -7.28
C GLY A 204 13.05 -2.15 -6.03
N SER A 205 14.08 -3.00 -6.11
CA SER A 205 15.05 -3.20 -5.03
C SER A 205 16.04 -2.04 -4.94
N LEU A 206 16.65 -1.87 -3.77
CA LEU A 206 17.77 -0.95 -3.62
C LEU A 206 19.09 -1.68 -3.83
N ASN A 207 20.11 -0.95 -4.25
CA ASN A 207 21.50 -1.38 -4.21
C ASN A 207 22.25 -0.49 -3.21
N PHE A 208 22.91 -1.11 -2.25
CA PHE A 208 23.77 -0.47 -1.26
C PHE A 208 25.11 -1.21 -1.22
N ASN A 209 26.20 -0.56 -1.61
CA ASN A 209 27.54 -1.15 -1.63
C ASN A 209 27.64 -2.49 -2.38
N GLY A 210 26.94 -2.61 -3.51
CA GLY A 210 26.90 -3.84 -4.33
C GLY A 210 25.95 -4.91 -3.80
N GLN A 211 25.29 -4.70 -2.66
CA GLN A 211 24.28 -5.59 -2.13
C GLN A 211 22.89 -5.16 -2.56
N ARG A 212 22.13 -6.09 -3.13
CA ARG A 212 20.73 -5.88 -3.49
C ARG A 212 19.82 -6.09 -2.27
N ILE A 213 18.94 -5.13 -2.03
CA ILE A 213 18.03 -5.06 -0.89
C ILE A 213 16.59 -5.06 -1.41
N TYR A 214 15.92 -6.19 -1.23
CA TYR A 214 14.50 -6.32 -1.57
C TYR A 214 13.61 -5.76 -0.47
N SER A 215 12.41 -5.32 -0.86
CA SER A 215 11.33 -5.07 0.07
C SER A 215 10.92 -6.40 0.71
N LEU A 216 11.34 -6.65 1.95
CA LEU A 216 10.92 -7.83 2.73
C LEU A 216 9.49 -7.68 3.27
N ARG A 217 8.58 -7.03 2.54
CA ARG A 217 7.30 -6.51 3.08
C ARG A 217 6.06 -7.15 2.46
#